data_AF-A0AAU3V0Q0-F1
#
_entry.id   AF-A0AAU3V0Q0-F1
#
_cell.length_a   1.000
_cell.length_b   1.000
_cell.length_c   1.000
_cell.angle_alpha   90.00
_cell.angle_beta   90.00
_cell.angle_gamma   90.00
#
_symmetry.space_group_name_H-M   'P 1'
#
loop_
_entity.id
_entity.type
_entity.pdbx_description
1 polymer ?
#
loop_
_entity_poly.entity_id
_entity_poly.type
_entity_poly.pdbx_seq_one_letter_code
_entity_poly.pdbx_strand_id
1 'polypeptide(L)'
;MLYQSPADFCAEYARAHNRDKTDEFGAVTTLEEVTVVSETPQTARIEALWFSYGHDPYSGYHDVFERTAFVLVKQDGGWHLHSEEDLGYE
;
A
#
# COMPACT_ATOMS: atom_id res chain seq x y z
N MET A 1 5.83 14.25 2.60
CA MET A 1 6.94 13.59 3.34
C MET A 1 8.13 13.47 2.40
N LEU A 2 9.35 13.57 2.92
CA LEU A 2 10.58 13.45 2.14
C LEU A 2 11.21 12.10 2.46
N TYR A 3 11.43 11.27 1.45
CA TYR A 3 12.01 9.93 1.60
C TYR A 3 13.43 9.90 1.05
N GLN A 4 14.30 9.13 1.70
CA GLN A 4 15.70 8.99 1.26
C GLN A 4 15.82 8.11 0.02
N SER A 5 14.92 7.13 -0.14
CA SER A 5 14.85 6.21 -1.26
C SER A 5 13.43 5.65 -1.41
N PRO A 6 13.11 4.95 -2.52
CA PRO A 6 11.85 4.20 -2.62
C PRO A 6 11.72 3.12 -1.54
N ALA A 7 12.83 2.48 -1.14
CA ALA A 7 12.81 1.51 -0.06
C ALA A 7 12.52 2.13 1.31
N ASP A 8 12.98 3.36 1.56
CA ASP A 8 12.64 4.14 2.77
C ASP A 8 11.14 4.43 2.84
N PHE A 9 10.50 4.77 1.71
CA PHE A 9 9.04 4.84 1.63
C PHE A 9 8.38 3.51 2.02
N CYS A 10 8.84 2.39 1.45
CA CYS A 10 8.25 1.08 1.75
C CYS A 10 8.32 0.75 3.25
N ALA A 11 9.46 1.03 3.89
CA ALA A 11 9.66 0.77 5.31
C ALA A 11 8.76 1.65 6.19
N GLU A 12 8.67 2.94 5.89
CA GLU A 12 7.79 3.87 6.62
C GLU A 12 6.32 3.53 6.41
N TYR A 13 5.92 3.16 5.19
CA TYR A 13 4.55 2.73 4.90
C TYR A 13 4.20 1.44 5.66
N ALA A 14 5.03 0.41 5.54
CA ALA A 14 4.83 -0.85 6.27
C ALA A 14 4.76 -0.62 7.79
N ARG A 15 5.60 0.25 8.34
CA ARG A 15 5.58 0.61 9.76
C ARG A 15 4.30 1.34 10.17
N ALA A 16 3.82 2.28 9.36
CA ALA A 16 2.59 3.01 9.62
C ALA A 16 1.34 2.10 9.58
N HIS A 17 1.45 0.98 8.86
CA HIS A 17 0.36 0.06 8.57
C HIS A 17 0.58 -1.35 9.14
N ASN A 18 1.47 -1.51 10.11
CA ASN A 18 1.84 -2.80 10.69
C ASN A 18 0.80 -3.42 11.65
N ARG A 19 -0.38 -2.81 11.75
CA ARG A 19 -1.47 -3.29 12.57
C ARG A 19 -2.64 -3.65 11.68
N ASP A 20 -3.15 -4.85 11.92
CA ASP A 20 -4.42 -5.28 11.37
C ASP A 20 -5.50 -4.26 11.72
N LYS A 21 -6.33 -3.95 10.72
CA LYS A 21 -7.53 -3.15 10.90
C LYS A 21 -8.70 -4.11 10.96
N THR A 22 -9.57 -3.92 11.95
CA THR A 22 -10.83 -4.65 12.03
C THR A 22 -11.96 -3.67 11.78
N ASP A 23 -12.86 -4.00 10.86
CA ASP A 23 -14.05 -3.19 10.58
C ASP A 23 -15.18 -3.45 11.60
N GLU A 24 -16.33 -2.80 11.41
CA GLU A 24 -17.48 -2.93 12.30
C GLU A 24 -18.15 -4.32 12.27
N PHE A 25 -17.90 -5.12 11.22
CA PHE A 25 -18.44 -6.46 11.03
C PHE A 25 -17.44 -7.56 11.41
N GLY A 26 -16.24 -7.17 11.86
CA GLY A 26 -15.18 -8.11 12.25
C GLY A 26 -14.33 -8.59 11.08
N ALA A 27 -14.47 -8.01 9.89
CA ALA A 27 -13.53 -8.25 8.80
C ALA A 27 -12.18 -7.65 9.15
N VAL A 28 -11.11 -8.37 8.80
CA VAL A 28 -9.74 -8.00 9.11
C VAL A 28 -9.03 -7.68 7.81
N THR A 29 -8.44 -6.49 7.75
CA THR A 29 -7.56 -6.04 6.68
C THR A 29 -6.14 -5.96 7.20
N THR A 30 -5.22 -6.63 6.50
CA THR A 30 -3.79 -6.64 6.82
C THR A 30 -2.96 -6.21 5.61
N LEU A 31 -1.82 -5.58 5.88
CA LEU A 31 -0.85 -5.24 4.86
C LEU A 31 0.10 -6.43 4.66
N GLU A 32 -0.03 -7.11 3.53
CA GLU A 32 0.78 -8.30 3.22
C GLU A 32 2.17 -7.91 2.71
N GLU A 33 2.22 -6.97 1.77
CA GLU A 33 3.46 -6.62 1.08
C GLU A 33 3.51 -5.15 0.66
N VAL A 34 4.71 -4.57 0.63
CA VAL A 34 4.98 -3.27 0.01
C VAL A 34 6.28 -3.38 -0.77
N THR A 35 6.21 -3.27 -2.09
CA THR A 35 7.34 -3.53 -2.98
C THR A 35 7.61 -2.41 -3.95
N VAL A 36 8.89 -2.22 -4.30
CA VAL A 36 9.28 -1.36 -5.41
C VAL A 36 9.14 -2.18 -6.70
N VAL A 37 8.16 -1.84 -7.53
CA VAL A 37 7.84 -2.54 -8.79
C VAL A 37 8.71 -2.06 -9.94
N SER A 38 9.04 -0.76 -9.95
CA SER A 38 10.01 -0.20 -10.89
C SER A 38 10.73 1.00 -10.29
N GLU A 39 12.00 1.16 -10.63
CA GLU A 39 12.80 2.30 -10.20
C GLU A 39 13.66 2.80 -11.36
N THR A 40 13.59 4.10 -11.61
CA THR A 40 14.47 4.85 -12.50
C THR A 40 15.22 5.88 -11.65
N PRO A 41 16.23 6.58 -12.19
CA PRO A 41 16.90 7.63 -11.43
C PRO A 41 15.96 8.70 -10.86
N GLN A 42 14.83 8.97 -11.53
CA GLN A 42 13.94 10.10 -11.20
C GLN A 42 12.53 9.70 -10.77
N THR A 43 12.13 8.45 -10.99
CA THR A 43 10.77 7.97 -10.69
C THR A 43 10.83 6.56 -10.13
N ALA A 44 9.94 6.24 -9.21
CA ALA A 44 9.75 4.88 -8.75
C ALA A 44 8.26 4.57 -8.64
N ARG A 45 7.88 3.35 -8.99
CA ARG A 45 6.54 2.81 -8.75
C ARG A 45 6.63 1.79 -7.63
N ILE A 46 5.77 1.94 -6.64
CA ILE A 46 5.66 1.07 -5.47
C ILE A 46 4.25 0.54 -5.45
N GLU A 47 4.07 -0.72 -5.06
CA GLU A 47 2.75 -1.31 -4.86
C GLU A 47 2.64 -1.89 -3.45
N ALA A 48 1.52 -1.61 -2.79
CA ALA A 48 1.12 -2.21 -1.54
C ALA A 48 0.01 -3.23 -1.80
N LEU A 49 0.17 -4.44 -1.28
CA LEU A 49 -0.82 -5.51 -1.34
C LEU A 49 -1.51 -5.62 0.02
N TRP A 50 -2.81 -5.45 -0.01
CA TRP A 50 -3.69 -5.56 1.15
C TRP A 50 -4.51 -6.83 1.03
N PHE A 51 -4.65 -7.55 2.14
CA PHE A 51 -5.51 -8.71 2.23
C PHE A 51 -6.62 -8.44 3.24
N SER A 52 -7.86 -8.55 2.77
CA SER A 52 -9.06 -8.37 3.58
C SER A 52 -9.84 -9.67 3.63
N TYR A 53 -10.11 -10.18 4.83
CA TYR A 53 -10.93 -11.37 5.03
C TYR A 53 -11.97 -11.14 6.12
N GLY A 54 -13.19 -11.65 5.92
CA GLY A 54 -14.25 -11.42 6.87
C GLY A 54 -15.61 -11.95 6.44
N HIS A 55 -16.61 -11.58 7.21
CA HIS A 55 -18.00 -11.90 6.93
C HIS A 55 -18.83 -10.62 6.92
N ASP A 56 -19.24 -10.20 5.74
CA ASP A 56 -20.20 -9.11 5.58
C ASP A 56 -21.64 -9.69 5.69
N PRO A 57 -22.55 -9.07 6.47
CA PRO A 57 -23.92 -9.56 6.60
C PRO A 57 -24.72 -9.61 5.29
N TYR A 58 -24.34 -8.82 4.29
CA TYR A 58 -25.06 -8.70 3.02
C TYR A 58 -24.47 -9.57 1.91
N SER A 59 -23.16 -9.81 1.96
CA SER A 59 -22.37 -10.43 0.90
C SER A 59 -21.77 -11.78 1.32
N GLY A 60 -21.84 -12.11 2.61
CA GLY A 60 -21.30 -13.35 3.19
C GLY A 60 -19.79 -13.29 3.44
N TYR A 61 -19.17 -14.46 3.47
CA TYR A 61 -17.72 -14.59 3.63
C TYR A 61 -16.99 -14.12 2.37
N HIS A 62 -15.92 -13.37 2.58
CA HIS A 62 -15.03 -12.92 1.50
C HIS A 62 -13.58 -12.92 1.95
N ASP A 63 -12.70 -13.14 0.97
CA ASP A 63 -11.25 -13.08 1.04
C ASP A 63 -10.79 -12.37 -0.24
N VAL A 64 -10.23 -11.18 -0.08
CA VAL A 64 -10.00 -10.26 -1.19
C VAL A 64 -8.62 -9.64 -1.09
N PHE A 65 -7.94 -9.54 -2.23
CA PHE A 65 -6.70 -8.80 -2.37
C PHE A 65 -6.96 -7.45 -3.03
N GLU A 66 -6.47 -6.37 -2.41
CA GLU A 66 -6.52 -5.01 -2.94
C GLU A 66 -5.09 -4.53 -3.17
N ARG A 67 -4.86 -3.82 -4.27
CA ARG A 67 -3.55 -3.20 -4.55
C ARG A 67 -3.64 -1.69 -4.61
N THR A 68 -2.70 -1.04 -3.95
CA THR A 68 -2.50 0.41 -4.07
C THR A 68 -1.16 0.68 -4.71
N ALA A 69 -1.14 1.46 -5.79
CA ALA A 69 0.08 1.91 -6.43
C ALA A 69 0.46 3.33 -5.97
N PHE A 70 1.74 3.54 -5.74
CA PHE A 70 2.34 4.82 -5.43
C PHE A 70 3.38 5.17 -6.48
N VAL A 71 3.38 6.43 -6.91
CA VAL A 71 4.46 6.97 -7.75
C VAL A 71 5.27 7.93 -6.91
N LEU A 72 6.57 7.66 -6.79
CA LEU A 72 7.53 8.59 -6.23
C LEU A 72 8.26 9.31 -7.36
N VAL A 73 8.55 10.59 -7.14
CA VAL A 73 9.40 11.41 -8.01
C VAL A 73 10.57 11.96 -7.21
N LYS A 74 11.76 11.94 -7.80
CA LYS A 74 12.97 12.51 -7.21
C LYS A 74 13.04 14.00 -7.54
N GLN A 75 13.18 14.82 -6.50
CA GLN A 75 13.37 16.27 -6.60
C GLN A 75 14.63 16.67 -5.81
N ASP A 76 15.01 17.94 -5.89
CA ASP A 76 16.13 18.47 -5.13
C ASP A 76 15.87 18.32 -3.62
N GLY A 77 16.54 17.34 -3.01
CA GLY A 77 16.41 17.02 -1.58
C GLY A 77 15.94 15.59 -1.28
N GLY A 78 15.39 14.84 -2.24
CA GLY A 78 15.00 13.45 -2.02
C GLY A 78 13.80 12.98 -2.85
N TRP A 79 13.17 11.90 -2.40
CA TRP A 79 12.00 11.31 -3.04
C TRP A 79 10.71 11.81 -2.43
N HIS A 80 9.71 12.08 -3.27
CA HIS A 80 8.42 12.61 -2.87
C HIS A 80 7.30 11.76 -3.46
N LEU A 81 6.24 11.56 -2.68
CA LEU A 81 5.00 10.98 -3.19
C LEU A 81 4.36 11.94 -4.19
N HIS A 82 4.21 11.48 -5.43
CA HIS A 82 3.58 12.23 -6.51
C HIS A 82 2.10 11.88 -6.64
N SER A 83 1.79 10.58 -6.65
CA SER A 83 0.43 10.08 -6.80
C SER A 83 0.23 8.76 -6.07
N GLU A 84 -1.03 8.52 -5.72
CA GLU A 84 -1.54 7.28 -5.15
C GLU A 84 -2.75 6.87 -6.00
N GLU A 85 -2.81 5.61 -6.38
CA GLU A 85 -3.83 5.03 -7.24
C GLU A 85 -4.31 3.71 -6.64
N ASP A 86 -5.62 3.58 -6.42
CA ASP A 86 -6.26 2.33 -6.06
C ASP A 86 -6.44 1.49 -7.33
N LEU A 87 -5.79 0.33 -7.40
CA LEU A 87 -5.86 -0.59 -8.53
C LEU A 87 -7.06 -1.54 -8.44
N GLY A 88 -7.78 -1.53 -7.31
CA GLY A 88 -8.95 -2.36 -7.07
C GLY A 88 -8.61 -3.81 -6.74
N TYR A 89 -9.64 -4.65 -6.94
CA TYR A 89 -9.68 -6.05 -6.51
C TYR A 89 -9.10 -7.00 -7.56
N GLU A 90 -8.29 -7.96 -7.11
CA GLU A 90 -7.94 -9.17 -7.88
C GLU A 90 -8.60 -10.42 -7.31
#